data_AF-A0A847ZA73-F1
#
_entry.id   AF-A0A847ZA73-F1
#
_cell.length_a   1.000
_cell.length_b   1.000
_cell.length_c   1.000
_cell.angle_alpha   90.00
_cell.angle_beta   90.00
_cell.angle_gamma   90.00
#
_symmetry.space_group_name_H-M   'P 1'
#
loop_
_entity.id
_entity.type
_entity.pdbx_description
1 polymer ?
#
loop_
_entity_poly.entity_id
_entity_poly.type
_entity_poly.pdbx_seq_one_letter_code
_entity_poly.pdbx_strand_id
1 'polypeptide(L)'
;MKTGGLGGANTLTGLNFEDKVDFQKLLAEIPGYSIAKIPNKAGMGVYFEGRIVARCFKKHDFYKFLDESNVSWQKMLSKKLLPDDAMLVIVRETLFIIEVKYQQVAGSVDEKLQTCDFKRKQYLKLVAPLGLKVEYVYVLNDWFKKPEYKDVLDYIHSVNCHYKFNELPIAWLGLPTKKV
;
A
#
# COMPACT_ATOMS: atom_id res chain seq x y z
N MET A 1 27.59 8.17 18.44
CA MET A 1 27.76 6.86 19.09
C MET A 1 27.56 5.80 18.01
N LYS A 2 28.59 5.04 17.64
CA LYS A 2 28.48 3.92 16.70
C LYS A 2 28.07 2.69 17.51
N THR A 3 27.01 2.01 17.13
CA THR A 3 26.68 0.66 17.61
C THR A 3 26.16 -0.15 16.45
N GLY A 4 27.05 -0.98 15.89
CA GLY A 4 26.68 -2.04 14.99
C GLY A 4 26.02 -3.18 15.74
N GLY A 5 25.00 -3.76 15.12
CA GLY A 5 24.48 -5.08 15.42
C GLY A 5 24.52 -5.92 14.16
N LEU A 6 25.35 -6.96 14.17
CA LEU A 6 25.35 -8.06 13.21
C LEU A 6 24.30 -9.09 13.67
N GLY A 7 23.41 -9.51 12.77
CA GLY A 7 22.68 -10.78 12.92
C GLY A 7 21.19 -10.70 12.63
N GLY A 8 20.78 -11.25 11.48
CA GLY A 8 19.37 -11.54 11.18
C GLY A 8 19.11 -11.85 9.71
N ALA A 9 19.53 -13.04 9.27
CA ALA A 9 19.07 -13.79 8.08
C ALA A 9 18.63 -13.02 6.81
N ASN A 10 19.43 -13.20 5.76
CA ASN A 10 19.11 -12.96 4.35
C ASN A 10 17.82 -13.70 3.90
N THR A 11 16.68 -13.02 4.02
CA THR A 11 15.49 -13.29 3.20
C THR A 11 14.90 -11.96 2.78
N LEU A 12 15.20 -11.54 1.54
CA LEU A 12 14.66 -10.37 0.84
C LEU A 12 13.15 -10.55 0.53
N THR A 13 12.32 -10.88 1.53
CA THR A 13 10.89 -11.23 1.33
C THR A 13 9.92 -10.09 1.60
N GLY A 14 10.42 -8.92 2.04
CA GLY A 14 9.62 -7.73 2.39
C GLY A 14 10.20 -6.43 1.83
N LEU A 15 9.33 -5.44 1.66
CA LEU A 15 9.69 -4.08 1.23
C LEU A 15 10.03 -3.25 2.47
N ASN A 16 11.30 -2.90 2.71
CA ASN A 16 11.74 -2.13 3.88
C ASN A 16 11.60 -0.61 3.66
N PHE A 17 10.87 0.07 4.55
CA PHE A 17 10.63 1.50 4.52
C PHE A 17 11.39 2.18 5.67
N GLU A 18 12.67 2.48 5.44
CA GLU A 18 13.49 3.19 6.42
C GLU A 18 13.16 4.70 6.48
N ASP A 19 12.53 5.25 5.42
CA ASP A 19 12.12 6.66 5.24
C ASP A 19 10.84 6.77 4.36
N LYS A 20 10.51 7.96 3.82
CA LYS A 20 9.55 8.15 2.69
C LYS A 20 10.07 7.50 1.40
N VAL A 21 10.45 6.24 1.47
CA VAL A 21 10.92 5.45 0.34
C VAL A 21 9.71 5.14 -0.55
N ASP A 22 9.95 5.25 -1.84
CA ASP A 22 8.96 5.05 -2.88
C ASP A 22 8.66 3.55 -3.02
N PHE A 23 7.41 3.13 -2.75
CA PHE A 23 6.96 1.74 -2.83
C PHE A 23 7.32 1.06 -4.16
N GLN A 24 7.25 1.80 -5.27
CA GLN A 24 7.60 1.28 -6.59
C GLN A 24 9.11 1.05 -6.72
N LYS A 25 9.95 1.90 -6.12
CA LYS A 25 11.41 1.65 -6.13
C LYS A 25 11.76 0.38 -5.36
N LEU A 26 11.19 0.20 -4.17
CA LEU A 26 11.40 -1.01 -3.38
C LEU A 26 10.94 -2.27 -4.14
N LEU A 27 9.81 -2.20 -4.84
CA LEU A 27 9.33 -3.31 -5.68
C LEU A 27 10.30 -3.65 -6.82
N ALA A 28 10.89 -2.64 -7.45
CA ALA A 28 11.81 -2.82 -8.57
C ALA A 28 13.18 -3.40 -8.15
N GLU A 29 13.54 -3.30 -6.87
CA GLU A 29 14.78 -3.87 -6.32
C GLU A 29 14.70 -5.38 -6.07
N ILE A 30 13.48 -5.96 -6.01
CA ILE A 30 13.31 -7.39 -5.76
C ILE A 30 13.61 -8.19 -7.04
N PRO A 31 14.49 -9.21 -6.97
CA PRO A 31 14.85 -10.02 -8.13
C PRO A 31 13.63 -10.65 -8.83
N GLY A 32 13.54 -10.44 -10.14
CA GLY A 32 12.45 -10.93 -10.99
C GLY A 32 11.32 -9.93 -11.19
N TYR A 33 11.26 -8.86 -10.39
CA TYR A 33 10.32 -7.76 -10.62
C TYR A 33 10.88 -6.71 -11.58
N SER A 34 9.98 -6.09 -12.33
CA SER A 34 10.27 -4.86 -13.06
C SER A 34 9.05 -3.96 -13.10
N ILE A 35 9.27 -2.65 -13.24
CA ILE A 35 8.22 -1.65 -13.30
C ILE A 35 8.35 -0.86 -14.60
N ALA A 36 7.27 -0.79 -15.36
CA ALA A 36 7.24 -0.09 -16.64
C ALA A 36 5.88 0.54 -16.90
N LYS A 37 5.85 1.62 -17.67
CA LYS A 37 4.60 2.20 -18.16
C LYS A 37 3.90 1.20 -19.08
N ILE A 38 2.57 1.17 -19.00
CA ILE A 38 1.75 0.42 -19.95
C ILE A 38 1.17 1.45 -20.94
N PRO A 39 1.38 1.31 -22.26
CA PRO A 39 0.84 2.25 -23.24
C PRO A 39 -0.68 2.42 -23.09
N ASN A 40 -1.14 3.67 -23.12
CA ASN A 40 -2.56 4.05 -23.02
C ASN A 40 -3.28 3.55 -21.74
N LYS A 41 -2.53 3.30 -20.67
CA LYS A 41 -3.07 2.82 -19.39
C LYS A 41 -2.57 3.70 -18.25
N ALA A 42 -3.44 3.92 -17.26
CA ALA A 42 -3.10 4.69 -16.07
C ALA A 42 -2.10 3.95 -15.17
N GLY A 43 -1.23 4.70 -14.49
CA GLY A 43 -0.26 4.17 -13.53
C GLY A 43 0.90 3.41 -14.19
N MET A 44 1.56 2.58 -13.39
CA MET A 44 2.71 1.76 -13.78
C MET A 44 2.33 0.28 -13.71
N GLY A 45 2.75 -0.51 -14.70
CA GLY A 45 2.68 -1.97 -14.64
C GLY A 45 3.78 -2.53 -13.77
N VAL A 46 3.43 -3.48 -12.92
CA VAL A 46 4.35 -4.31 -12.15
C VAL A 46 4.40 -5.68 -12.81
N TYR A 47 5.60 -6.08 -13.20
CA TYR A 47 5.85 -7.34 -13.89
C TYR A 47 6.69 -8.24 -12.98
N PHE A 48 6.37 -9.53 -12.99
CA PHE A 48 7.21 -10.57 -12.41
C PHE A 48 7.56 -11.56 -13.52
N GLU A 49 8.86 -11.75 -13.77
CA GLU A 49 9.38 -12.62 -14.83
C GLU A 49 8.73 -12.33 -16.21
N GLY A 50 8.56 -11.04 -16.51
CA GLY A 50 7.98 -10.55 -17.77
C GLY A 50 6.44 -10.59 -17.84
N ARG A 51 5.74 -11.14 -16.84
CA ARG A 51 4.27 -11.19 -16.78
C ARG A 51 3.73 -10.09 -15.90
N ILE A 52 2.69 -9.39 -16.35
CA ILE A 52 2.03 -8.38 -15.52
C ILE A 52 1.31 -9.05 -14.34
N VAL A 53 1.59 -8.58 -13.12
CA VAL A 53 1.02 -9.11 -11.87
C VAL A 53 0.20 -8.08 -11.12
N ALA A 54 0.55 -6.80 -11.27
CA ALA A 54 -0.17 -5.70 -10.64
C ALA A 54 -0.06 -4.40 -11.45
N ARG A 55 -0.87 -3.41 -11.08
CA ARG A 55 -0.74 -2.01 -11.50
C ARG A 55 -0.60 -1.13 -10.27
N CYS A 56 0.38 -0.24 -10.26
CA CYS A 56 0.57 0.75 -9.20
C CYS A 56 0.08 2.13 -9.65
N PHE A 57 -0.60 2.83 -8.75
CA PHE A 57 -1.18 4.14 -8.98
C PHE A 57 -0.74 5.10 -7.87
N LYS A 58 -0.12 6.21 -8.25
CA LYS A 58 0.22 7.29 -7.32
C LYS A 58 -0.73 8.45 -7.49
N LYS A 59 -1.26 8.96 -6.39
CA LYS A 59 -2.06 10.20 -6.35
C LYS A 59 -3.15 10.22 -7.43
N HIS A 60 -2.93 10.98 -8.50
CA HIS A 60 -3.91 11.20 -9.57
C HIS A 60 -4.05 10.01 -10.53
N ASP A 61 -3.08 9.11 -10.60
CA ASP A 61 -3.14 7.96 -11.51
C ASP A 61 -4.27 7.00 -11.16
N PHE A 62 -4.65 6.92 -9.89
CA PHE A 62 -5.81 6.11 -9.48
C PHE A 62 -7.10 6.64 -10.10
N TYR A 63 -7.24 7.96 -10.19
CA TYR A 63 -8.42 8.58 -10.80
C TYR A 63 -8.42 8.49 -12.31
N LYS A 64 -7.24 8.51 -12.94
CA LYS A 64 -7.13 8.16 -14.37
C LYS A 64 -7.53 6.71 -14.62
N PHE A 65 -7.22 5.80 -13.70
CA PHE A 65 -7.67 4.41 -13.78
C PHE A 65 -9.19 4.28 -13.63
N LEU A 66 -9.81 5.04 -12.72
CA LEU A 66 -11.27 5.09 -12.61
C LEU A 66 -11.90 5.61 -13.91
N ASP A 67 -11.35 6.67 -14.50
CA ASP A 67 -11.81 7.22 -15.79
C ASP A 67 -11.63 6.21 -16.94
N GLU A 68 -10.46 5.57 -17.03
CA GLU A 68 -10.17 4.45 -17.94
C GLU A 68 -11.19 3.30 -17.80
N SER A 69 -11.72 3.09 -16.60
CA SER A 69 -12.69 2.05 -16.27
C SER A 69 -14.14 2.53 -16.32
N ASN A 70 -14.41 3.71 -16.87
CA ASN A 70 -15.74 4.34 -16.96
C ASN A 70 -16.43 4.58 -15.60
N VAL A 71 -15.66 4.81 -14.54
CA VAL A 71 -16.17 5.12 -13.19
C VAL A 71 -16.21 6.64 -12.97
N SER A 72 -17.43 7.19 -12.92
CA SER A 72 -17.68 8.60 -12.62
C SER A 72 -17.59 8.91 -11.11
N TRP A 73 -16.37 9.00 -10.58
CA TRP A 73 -16.12 9.17 -9.14
C TRP A 73 -16.81 10.39 -8.50
N GLN A 74 -17.02 11.48 -9.25
CA GLN A 74 -17.67 12.71 -8.76
C GLN A 74 -19.13 12.49 -8.38
N LYS A 75 -19.79 11.46 -8.92
CA LYS A 75 -21.16 11.06 -8.55
C LYS A 75 -21.19 10.22 -7.28
N MET A 76 -20.03 9.71 -6.85
CA MET A 76 -19.91 8.76 -5.74
C MET A 76 -19.38 9.43 -4.48
N LEU A 77 -18.43 10.37 -4.61
CA LEU A 77 -17.77 11.03 -3.50
C LEU A 77 -17.91 12.56 -3.60
N SER A 78 -18.14 13.19 -2.44
CA SER A 78 -18.15 14.65 -2.31
C SER A 78 -16.75 15.28 -2.29
N LYS A 79 -15.72 14.49 -1.94
CA LYS A 79 -14.33 14.94 -1.90
C LYS A 79 -13.37 13.87 -2.36
N LYS A 80 -12.37 14.29 -3.15
CA LYS A 80 -11.31 13.43 -3.67
C LYS A 80 -10.40 12.94 -2.53
N LEU A 81 -10.16 11.64 -2.45
CA LEU A 81 -9.13 11.03 -1.58
C LEU A 81 -7.93 10.60 -2.43
N LEU A 82 -6.74 11.06 -2.11
CA LEU A 82 -5.52 10.65 -2.80
C LEU A 82 -4.77 9.62 -1.94
N PRO A 83 -4.52 8.40 -2.44
CA PRO A 83 -3.65 7.46 -1.75
C PRO A 83 -2.19 7.90 -1.92
N ASP A 84 -1.35 7.57 -0.94
CA ASP A 84 0.11 7.68 -1.06
C ASP A 84 0.56 6.74 -2.19
N ASP A 85 0.24 5.45 -2.04
CA ASP A 85 0.33 4.43 -3.07
C ASP A 85 -0.92 3.54 -3.09
N ALA A 86 -1.33 3.13 -4.29
CA ALA A 86 -2.38 2.15 -4.49
C ALA A 86 -1.90 1.09 -5.48
N MET A 87 -2.18 -0.18 -5.20
CA MET A 87 -1.77 -1.30 -6.05
C MET A 87 -2.93 -2.24 -6.32
N LEU A 88 -3.30 -2.38 -7.60
CA LEU A 88 -4.27 -3.36 -8.04
C LEU A 88 -3.54 -4.67 -8.37
N VAL A 89 -3.73 -5.70 -7.55
CA VAL A 89 -3.19 -7.03 -7.78
C VAL A 89 -4.18 -7.82 -8.62
N ILE A 90 -3.80 -8.08 -9.87
CA ILE A 90 -4.71 -8.54 -10.92
C ILE A 90 -5.30 -9.91 -10.57
N VAL A 91 -4.44 -10.85 -10.17
CA VAL A 91 -4.86 -12.23 -9.85
C VAL A 91 -5.77 -12.34 -8.61
N ARG A 92 -5.84 -11.29 -7.78
CA ARG A 92 -6.68 -11.26 -6.58
C ARG A 92 -7.91 -10.38 -6.71
N GLU A 93 -8.05 -9.65 -7.82
CA GLU A 93 -9.11 -8.63 -8.00
C GLU A 93 -9.19 -7.68 -6.80
N THR A 94 -8.02 -7.34 -6.23
CA THR A 94 -7.92 -6.61 -4.96
C THR A 94 -7.07 -5.35 -5.15
N LEU A 95 -7.64 -4.21 -4.78
CA LEU A 95 -6.95 -2.94 -4.67
C LEU A 95 -6.39 -2.78 -3.25
N PHE A 96 -5.07 -2.75 -3.13
CA PHE A 96 -4.38 -2.41 -1.91
C PHE A 96 -4.17 -0.91 -1.84
N ILE A 97 -4.62 -0.27 -0.77
CA ILE A 97 -4.27 1.11 -0.42
C ILE A 97 -3.18 1.05 0.62
N ILE A 98 -2.01 1.58 0.28
CA ILE A 98 -0.80 1.51 1.10
C ILE A 98 -0.49 2.93 1.55
N GLU A 99 -0.51 3.15 2.86
CA GLU A 99 -0.13 4.44 3.44
C GLU A 99 1.02 4.30 4.43
N VAL A 100 2.12 4.97 4.11
CA VAL A 100 3.30 5.00 4.97
C VAL A 100 3.11 6.10 6.01
N LYS A 101 3.30 5.77 7.28
CA LYS A 101 3.28 6.71 8.40
C LYS A 101 4.59 6.60 9.17
N TYR A 102 5.33 7.70 9.14
CA TYR A 102 6.60 7.84 9.83
C TYR A 102 6.48 8.99 10.82
N GLN A 103 6.93 8.75 12.05
CA GLN A 103 6.82 9.70 13.15
C GLN A 103 8.06 9.62 14.06
N GLN A 104 8.53 10.76 14.55
CA GLN A 104 9.69 10.84 15.47
C GLN A 104 9.38 11.65 16.75
N VAL A 105 8.29 12.40 16.74
CA VAL A 105 7.79 13.22 17.86
C VAL A 105 6.27 13.13 17.89
N ALA A 106 5.65 13.37 19.05
CA ALA A 106 4.18 13.39 19.14
C ALA A 106 3.60 14.45 18.18
N GLY A 107 2.45 14.19 17.58
CA GLY A 107 1.85 15.16 16.66
C GLY A 107 0.64 14.67 15.89
N SER A 108 0.18 15.47 14.92
CA SER A 108 -1.08 15.26 14.18
C SER A 108 -1.23 13.94 13.40
N VAL A 109 -0.24 13.05 13.41
CA VAL A 109 -0.33 11.71 12.81
C VAL A 109 -1.10 10.76 13.72
N ASP A 110 -1.07 11.00 15.04
CA ASP A 110 -1.63 10.10 16.04
C ASP A 110 -3.16 9.93 15.86
N GLU A 111 -3.88 11.01 15.57
CA GLU A 111 -5.33 10.99 15.27
C GLU A 111 -5.65 10.36 13.90
N LYS A 112 -4.72 10.46 12.94
CA LYS A 112 -4.99 10.04 11.55
C LYS A 112 -5.07 8.53 11.37
N LEU A 113 -4.45 7.76 12.26
CA LEU A 113 -4.52 6.29 12.25
C LEU A 113 -5.96 5.77 12.36
N GLN A 114 -6.84 6.52 13.02
CA GLN A 114 -8.25 6.18 13.21
C GLN A 114 -9.07 6.35 11.91
N THR A 115 -8.54 7.06 10.90
CA THR A 115 -9.30 7.39 9.67
C THR A 115 -9.31 6.28 8.62
N CYS A 116 -8.59 5.18 8.86
CA CYS A 116 -8.44 4.09 7.89
C CYS A 116 -9.79 3.49 7.46
N ASP A 117 -10.71 3.26 8.40
CA ASP A 117 -12.02 2.67 8.09
C ASP A 117 -12.82 3.53 7.11
N PHE A 118 -12.92 4.83 7.40
CA PHE A 118 -13.60 5.78 6.52
C PHE A 118 -12.98 5.78 5.12
N LYS A 119 -11.64 5.90 5.04
CA LYS A 119 -10.91 5.90 3.76
C LYS A 119 -11.14 4.60 2.99
N ARG A 120 -10.98 3.44 3.63
CA ARG A 120 -11.21 2.12 3.03
C ARG A 120 -12.61 2.00 2.45
N LYS A 121 -13.63 2.42 3.20
CA LYS A 121 -15.02 2.45 2.73
C LYS A 121 -15.22 3.36 1.51
N GLN A 122 -14.55 4.50 1.44
CA GLN A 122 -14.62 5.37 0.26
C GLN A 122 -13.94 4.74 -0.96
N TYR A 123 -12.76 4.13 -0.80
CA TYR A 123 -12.11 3.41 -1.90
C TYR A 123 -12.96 2.22 -2.36
N LEU A 124 -13.54 1.46 -1.44
CA LEU A 124 -14.45 0.37 -1.76
C LEU A 124 -15.66 0.86 -2.57
N LYS A 125 -16.25 1.99 -2.17
CA LYS A 125 -17.34 2.62 -2.93
C LYS A 125 -16.91 2.95 -4.36
N LEU A 126 -15.69 3.48 -4.55
CA LEU A 126 -15.18 3.85 -5.88
C LEU A 126 -14.97 2.63 -6.79
N VAL A 127 -14.51 1.51 -6.26
CA VAL A 127 -14.19 0.32 -7.07
C VAL A 127 -15.27 -0.75 -7.08
N ALA A 128 -16.35 -0.59 -6.31
CA ALA A 128 -17.49 -1.50 -6.29
C ALA A 128 -18.09 -1.77 -7.69
N PRO A 129 -18.25 -0.79 -8.60
CA PRO A 129 -18.73 -1.06 -9.96
C PRO A 129 -17.81 -1.97 -10.79
N LEU A 130 -16.54 -2.11 -10.39
CA LEU A 130 -15.54 -2.95 -11.04
C LEU A 130 -15.45 -4.35 -10.40
N GLY A 131 -16.26 -4.63 -9.38
CA GLY A 131 -16.21 -5.91 -8.65
C GLY A 131 -14.96 -6.11 -7.79
N LEU A 132 -14.15 -5.07 -7.58
CA LEU A 132 -12.87 -5.18 -6.88
C LEU A 132 -13.05 -5.16 -5.36
N LYS A 133 -12.21 -5.93 -4.67
CA LYS A 133 -12.01 -5.85 -3.21
C LYS A 133 -11.05 -4.71 -2.86
N VAL A 134 -11.12 -4.24 -1.62
CA VAL A 134 -10.19 -3.23 -1.09
C VAL A 134 -9.58 -3.69 0.21
N GLU A 135 -8.25 -3.70 0.23
CA GLU A 135 -7.45 -3.89 1.43
C GLU A 135 -6.73 -2.57 1.76
N TYR A 136 -6.77 -2.15 3.02
CA TYR A 136 -6.12 -0.90 3.45
C TYR A 136 -5.04 -1.25 4.46
N VAL A 137 -3.79 -0.86 4.19
CA VAL A 137 -2.65 -1.16 5.05
C VAL A 137 -1.83 0.07 5.36
N TYR A 138 -1.51 0.24 6.63
CA TYR A 138 -0.46 1.15 7.08
C TYR A 138 0.90 0.47 7.10
N VAL A 139 1.92 1.17 6.64
CA VAL A 139 3.30 0.86 6.98
C VAL A 139 3.75 1.85 8.04
N LEU A 140 3.96 1.36 9.26
CA LEU A 140 4.27 2.16 10.44
C LEU A 140 5.75 2.02 10.80
N ASN A 141 6.40 3.09 11.23
CA ASN A 141 7.73 2.97 11.84
C ASN A 141 7.64 2.58 13.33
N ASP A 142 8.79 2.26 13.93
CA ASP A 142 8.90 1.80 15.33
C ASP A 142 8.32 2.75 16.37
N TRP A 143 8.15 4.04 16.04
CA TRP A 143 7.50 5.01 16.92
C TRP A 143 6.11 4.55 17.40
N PHE A 144 5.35 3.90 16.52
CA PHE A 144 3.99 3.44 16.81
C PHE A 144 3.95 2.14 17.64
N LYS A 145 5.12 1.59 18.03
CA LYS A 145 5.18 0.43 18.95
C LYS A 145 4.98 0.80 20.42
N LYS A 146 4.91 2.09 20.75
CA LYS A 146 4.70 2.53 22.13
C LYS A 146 3.35 2.04 22.67
N PRO A 147 3.25 1.74 23.97
CA PRO A 147 2.01 1.22 24.58
C PRO A 147 0.77 2.10 24.36
N GLU A 148 0.96 3.42 24.27
CA GLU A 148 -0.12 4.40 24.03
C GLU A 148 -0.86 4.21 22.69
N TYR A 149 -0.27 3.49 21.72
CA TYR A 149 -0.91 3.21 20.43
C TYR A 149 -1.70 1.90 20.41
N LYS A 150 -1.70 1.11 21.49
CA LYS A 150 -2.35 -0.21 21.52
C LYS A 150 -3.81 -0.15 21.06
N ASP A 151 -4.58 0.79 21.60
CA ASP A 151 -6.02 0.86 21.31
C ASP A 151 -6.32 1.22 19.85
N VAL A 152 -5.52 2.10 19.24
CA VAL A 152 -5.68 2.46 17.82
C VAL A 152 -5.20 1.34 16.90
N LEU A 153 -4.15 0.60 17.27
CA LEU A 153 -3.70 -0.58 16.53
C LEU A 153 -4.73 -1.72 16.58
N ASP A 154 -5.32 -1.97 17.74
CA ASP A 154 -6.43 -2.92 17.90
C ASP A 154 -7.65 -2.48 17.08
N TYR A 155 -7.97 -1.18 17.10
CA TYR A 155 -9.05 -0.61 16.30
C TYR A 155 -8.82 -0.82 14.79
N ILE A 156 -7.61 -0.57 14.26
CA ILE A 156 -7.27 -0.79 12.85
C ILE A 156 -7.64 -2.22 12.40
N HIS A 157 -7.31 -3.23 13.21
CA HIS A 157 -7.69 -4.61 12.90
C HIS A 157 -9.19 -4.87 13.00
N SER A 158 -9.87 -4.29 14.01
CA SER A 158 -11.31 -4.45 14.20
C SER A 158 -12.16 -3.94 13.02
N VAL A 159 -11.62 -3.00 12.23
CA VAL A 159 -12.30 -2.38 11.09
C VAL A 159 -11.83 -2.91 9.73
N ASN A 160 -11.23 -4.10 9.70
CA ASN A 160 -10.69 -4.73 8.49
C ASN A 160 -9.71 -3.82 7.73
N CYS A 161 -8.87 -3.12 8.50
CA CYS A 161 -7.66 -2.48 8.02
C CYS A 161 -6.46 -3.22 8.63
N HIS A 162 -5.28 -2.96 8.08
CA HIS A 162 -4.06 -3.65 8.46
C HIS A 162 -2.96 -2.66 8.77
N TYR A 163 -1.98 -3.11 9.54
CA TYR A 163 -0.70 -2.41 9.65
C TYR A 163 0.44 -3.42 9.64
N LYS A 164 1.61 -2.96 9.22
CA LYS A 164 2.89 -3.65 9.33
C LYS A 164 3.95 -2.66 9.80
N PHE A 165 4.93 -3.15 10.55
CA PHE A 165 6.02 -2.31 11.04
C PHE A 165 7.23 -2.41 10.13
N ASN A 166 7.70 -1.27 9.64
CA ASN A 166 8.88 -1.06 8.79
C ASN A 166 8.88 -1.79 7.44
N GLU A 167 8.21 -2.93 7.32
CA GLU A 167 8.19 -3.73 6.11
C GLU A 167 6.78 -4.09 5.64
N LEU A 168 6.61 -4.28 4.34
CA LEU A 168 5.39 -4.85 3.77
C LEU A 168 5.73 -6.16 3.05
N PRO A 169 5.34 -7.33 3.59
CA PRO A 169 5.63 -8.61 2.96
C PRO A 169 4.96 -8.76 1.60
N ILE A 170 5.73 -9.14 0.58
CA ILE A 170 5.25 -9.33 -0.80
C ILE A 170 4.15 -10.40 -0.87
N ALA A 171 4.32 -11.47 -0.08
CA ALA A 171 3.34 -12.55 0.01
C ALA A 171 1.99 -12.09 0.59
N TRP A 172 2.00 -11.09 1.49
CA TRP A 172 0.77 -10.51 2.05
C TRP A 172 -0.03 -9.77 0.96
N LEU A 173 0.69 -9.07 0.06
CA LEU A 173 0.10 -8.44 -1.12
C LEU A 173 -0.36 -9.48 -2.16
N GLY A 174 0.01 -10.74 -2.02
CA GLY A 174 -0.35 -11.80 -2.96
C GLY A 174 0.43 -11.76 -4.26
N LEU A 175 1.58 -11.09 -4.27
CA LEU A 175 2.47 -11.07 -5.41
C LEU A 175 3.37 -12.33 -5.40
N PRO A 176 3.78 -12.83 -6.57
CA PRO A 176 4.57 -14.06 -6.66
C PRO A 176 6.01 -13.88 -6.20
N THR A 177 6.56 -14.87 -5.48
CA THR A 177 7.98 -14.91 -5.14
C THR A 177 8.68 -15.98 -5.98
N LYS A 178 9.98 -15.80 -6.24
CA LYS A 178 10.79 -16.88 -6.79
C LYS A 178 10.77 -18.05 -5.81
N LYS A 179 10.42 -19.24 -6.30
CA LYS A 179 10.65 -20.48 -5.55
C LYS A 179 12.16 -20.70 -5.53
N VAL A 180 12.75 -20.62 -4.34
CA VAL A 180 14.13 -21.05 -4.08
C VAL A 180 14.17 -22.57 -4.13
#